data_AF-A0A3M7NST3-F1
#
_entry.id   AF-A0A3M7NST3-F1
#
_cell.length_a   1.000
_cell.length_b   1.000
_cell.length_c   1.000
_cell.angle_alpha   90.00
_cell.angle_beta   90.00
_cell.angle_gamma   90.00
#
_symmetry.space_group_name_H-M   'P 1'
#
loop_
_entity.id
_entity.type
_entity.pdbx_description
1 polymer ?
#
loop_
_entity_poly.entity_id
_entity_poly.type
_entity_poly.pdbx_seq_one_letter_code
_entity_poly.pdbx_strand_id
1 'polypeptide(L)'
;MKPLIVLAATVATASLPHQDGSEQLAFTLGDTQQKLQNHEQSFPGKASAIDDVLYALEVMQNTYFDLKVATWLDAIDWTAAVMGTHVSAALSSIVSSFHDLSRESCTELLSAQNLIDKYFSHVFVFYFGENAFGLRNQAYDDMLWVVLGWLERLKFTEMHSRKNWKASQVSNSFTPSSPWYGLEINPLAAHRARIFYELASKSWDESLCSGGCIWNPYLTPYKNAITNELFASASIAMYLYWPGDENDSPFLTSFSKPHKPEHLENAIKSYTWLKESHMQSIHSGLYGDGYHVSGWHRYPNGTTNPGTGQCDELDEMEYTYNQGVILSASRGLWLATGTRSYLDDGHGLVESVIRATGWPRTDKEWRGLGRGGVLEEYCDHLGQCSQDGQTFKGIFFLHLSEFCRPLEQYEEDFMTSHVKSGYDQDIYQYHLARCEAYGKWVAHNAAAALATRNDNGLFGMWWTRDDLDEDTIEKIRQTTSLPPGAFDYRNPAANLAAPEGLTKGDLNDRGRGRTVETQSGGLSVLRAHLQWQMQYS
;
A
#
# COMPACT_ATOMS: atom_id res chain seq x y z
N MET A 1 3.18 -53.37 27.00
CA MET A 1 4.04 -52.95 28.14
C MET A 1 5.37 -52.43 27.62
N LYS A 2 5.53 -51.11 27.60
CA LYS A 2 6.78 -50.33 27.71
C LYS A 2 6.38 -49.00 28.38
N PRO A 3 7.21 -48.43 29.27
CA PRO A 3 6.74 -47.46 30.25
C PRO A 3 6.82 -46.01 29.75
N LEU A 4 5.88 -45.22 30.27
CA LEU A 4 5.78 -43.77 30.18
C LEU A 4 6.87 -43.14 31.08
N ILE A 5 7.69 -42.22 30.55
CA ILE A 5 8.58 -41.38 31.37
C ILE A 5 7.94 -40.00 31.47
N VAL A 6 7.48 -39.67 32.68
CA VAL A 6 7.03 -38.34 33.09
C VAL A 6 8.23 -37.67 33.75
N LEU A 7 8.70 -36.53 33.22
CA LEU A 7 9.65 -35.68 33.94
C LEU A 7 8.88 -34.65 34.76
N ALA A 8 9.01 -34.76 36.08
CA ALA A 8 8.47 -33.85 37.07
C ALA A 8 9.33 -32.57 37.16
N ALA A 9 8.66 -31.42 37.27
CA ALA A 9 9.28 -30.13 37.56
C ALA A 9 9.86 -30.13 38.98
N THR A 10 11.14 -29.78 39.10
CA THR A 10 11.80 -29.57 40.39
C THR A 10 11.79 -28.09 40.73
N VAL A 11 11.11 -27.74 41.82
CA VAL A 11 11.14 -26.41 42.45
C VAL A 11 12.46 -26.30 43.21
N ALA A 12 13.32 -25.39 42.78
CA ALA A 12 14.50 -25.00 43.55
C ALA A 12 14.18 -23.73 44.35
N THR A 13 14.04 -23.89 45.66
CA THR A 13 14.05 -22.79 46.62
C THR A 13 15.51 -22.44 46.95
N ALA A 14 15.91 -21.19 46.68
CA ALA A 14 17.18 -20.64 47.16
C ALA A 14 16.91 -19.42 48.03
N SER A 15 17.34 -19.52 49.29
CA SER A 15 17.25 -18.50 50.33
C SER A 15 18.32 -17.43 50.12
N LEU A 16 17.94 -16.16 50.24
CA LEU A 16 18.83 -14.98 50.19
C LEU A 16 19.60 -14.78 51.51
N PRO A 17 20.87 -14.32 51.46
CA PRO A 17 21.45 -13.50 52.51
C PRO A 17 21.33 -12.00 52.16
N HIS A 18 20.82 -11.23 53.12
CA HIS A 18 20.85 -9.78 53.16
C HIS A 18 22.29 -9.24 53.15
N GLN A 19 22.58 -8.21 52.34
CA GLN A 19 23.24 -6.98 52.79
C GLN A 19 23.21 -5.85 51.75
N ASP A 20 22.65 -4.72 52.21
CA ASP A 20 22.81 -3.30 51.88
C ASP A 20 23.36 -2.81 50.54
N GLY A 21 22.56 -1.91 49.92
CA GLY A 21 23.04 -0.95 48.94
C GLY A 21 22.06 -0.64 47.79
N SER A 22 20.81 -0.26 48.08
CA SER A 22 19.87 0.16 47.03
C SER A 22 19.81 1.69 46.90
N GLU A 23 20.48 2.26 45.90
CA GLU A 23 19.90 3.39 45.17
C GLU A 23 18.92 2.80 44.16
N GLN A 24 17.62 2.88 44.47
CA GLN A 24 16.55 2.58 43.51
C GLN A 24 16.51 3.70 42.47
N LEU A 25 17.19 3.51 41.34
CA LEU A 25 16.84 4.21 40.10
C LEU A 25 15.56 3.58 39.56
N ALA A 26 14.41 4.08 40.04
CA ALA A 26 13.12 3.82 39.43
C ALA A 26 13.07 4.53 38.08
N PHE A 27 13.32 3.79 36.99
CA PHE A 27 13.13 4.28 35.63
C PHE A 27 11.62 4.34 35.36
N THR A 28 11.04 5.53 35.53
CA THR A 28 9.66 5.80 35.12
C THR A 28 9.67 6.15 33.64
N LEU A 29 8.74 5.57 32.87
CA LEU A 29 8.52 5.77 31.43
C LEU A 29 8.16 7.24 31.02
N GLY A 30 8.36 8.22 31.90
CA GLY A 30 8.00 9.63 31.68
C GLY A 30 9.09 10.48 31.01
N ASP A 31 10.36 10.09 31.06
CA ASP A 31 11.47 10.97 30.62
C ASP A 31 11.60 11.08 29.09
N THR A 32 11.05 10.12 28.34
CA THR A 32 10.96 10.21 26.86
C THR A 32 9.78 11.07 26.41
N GLN A 33 8.73 11.17 27.23
CA GLN A 33 7.53 11.96 26.94
C GLN A 33 7.76 13.45 27.24
N GLN A 34 8.60 13.75 28.24
CA GLN A 34 8.87 15.13 28.67
C GLN A 34 9.86 15.89 27.76
N LYS A 35 10.72 15.19 27.00
CA LYS A 35 11.56 15.83 25.97
C LYS A 35 10.81 16.18 24.68
N LEU A 36 9.66 15.57 24.43
CA LEU A 36 8.77 15.92 23.31
C LEU A 36 7.73 16.98 23.70
N GLN A 37 7.31 17.04 24.97
CA GLN A 37 6.38 18.07 25.47
C GLN A 37 7.05 19.43 25.75
N ASN A 38 8.36 19.48 26.03
CA ASN A 38 9.07 20.75 26.27
C ASN A 38 9.52 21.49 24.99
N HIS A 39 9.11 21.05 23.80
CA HIS A 39 9.28 21.78 22.55
C HIS A 39 8.07 22.66 22.17
N GLU A 40 7.30 23.13 23.15
CA GLU A 40 6.44 24.33 23.00
C GLU A 40 7.24 25.65 23.01
N GLN A 41 8.55 25.60 22.75
CA GLN A 41 9.29 26.77 22.30
C GLN A 41 9.48 26.67 20.79
N SER A 42 8.60 27.38 20.08
CA SER A 42 8.75 27.91 18.72
C SER A 42 10.18 27.77 18.16
N PHE A 43 10.43 26.70 17.40
CA PHE A 43 11.45 26.69 16.36
C PHE A 43 10.77 27.15 15.07
N PRO A 44 11.06 28.35 14.54
CA PRO A 44 10.60 28.73 13.21
C PRO A 44 11.48 28.03 12.17
N GLY A 45 11.37 26.71 12.09
CA GLY A 45 11.92 25.88 11.03
C GLY A 45 10.79 25.01 10.51
N LYS A 46 10.54 25.01 9.18
CA LYS A 46 9.57 24.08 8.59
C LYS A 46 10.00 22.65 8.95
N ALA A 47 9.09 21.85 9.51
CA ALA A 47 9.32 20.42 9.66
C ALA A 47 9.71 19.82 8.29
N SER A 48 10.69 18.93 8.28
CA SER A 48 11.14 18.29 7.05
C SER A 48 10.17 17.16 6.67
N ALA A 49 10.09 16.77 5.38
CA ALA A 49 9.16 15.71 4.97
C ALA A 49 9.45 14.35 5.66
N ILE A 50 10.69 14.11 6.08
CA ILE A 50 11.03 12.92 6.85
C ILE A 50 10.43 13.00 8.27
N ASP A 51 10.41 14.17 8.91
CA ASP A 51 9.79 14.35 10.22
C ASP A 51 8.28 14.05 10.14
N ASP A 52 7.61 14.52 9.08
CA ASP A 52 6.19 14.24 8.87
C ASP A 52 5.90 12.74 8.66
N VAL A 53 6.75 12.04 7.91
CA VAL A 53 6.63 10.58 7.71
C VAL A 53 6.87 9.82 9.01
N LEU A 54 7.92 10.17 9.76
CA LEU A 54 8.25 9.53 11.04
C LEU A 54 7.13 9.73 12.06
N TYR A 55 6.60 10.95 12.17
CA TYR A 55 5.50 11.26 13.06
C TYR A 55 4.21 10.53 12.66
N ALA A 56 3.86 10.53 11.36
CA ALA A 56 2.67 9.84 10.87
C ALA A 56 2.74 8.31 11.10
N LEU A 57 3.92 7.70 10.89
CA LEU A 57 4.17 6.28 11.15
C LEU A 57 4.10 5.98 12.65
N GLU A 58 4.68 6.83 13.49
CA GLU A 58 4.61 6.69 14.93
C GLU A 58 3.18 6.71 15.44
N VAL A 59 2.39 7.71 15.03
CA VAL A 59 0.97 7.82 15.37
C VAL A 59 0.21 6.59 14.88
N MET A 60 0.44 6.15 13.64
CA MET A 60 -0.22 4.97 13.08
C MET A 60 0.02 3.72 13.94
N GLN A 61 1.27 3.48 14.33
CA GLN A 61 1.67 2.29 15.05
C GLN A 61 1.33 2.36 16.54
N ASN A 62 1.45 3.52 17.18
CA ASN A 62 1.14 3.66 18.60
C ASN A 62 -0.38 3.69 18.88
N THR A 63 -1.17 4.22 17.94
CA THR A 63 -2.62 4.37 18.12
C THR A 63 -3.39 3.14 17.66
N TYR A 64 -3.01 2.55 16.52
CA TYR A 64 -3.87 1.55 15.86
C TYR A 64 -3.31 0.12 15.86
N PHE A 65 -2.01 -0.08 16.06
CA PHE A 65 -1.41 -1.42 16.05
C PHE A 65 -1.37 -2.01 17.47
N ASP A 66 -2.05 -3.14 17.69
CA ASP A 66 -2.02 -3.84 18.97
C ASP A 66 -0.99 -4.99 18.93
N LEU A 67 0.06 -4.86 19.75
CA LEU A 67 1.14 -5.85 19.83
C LEU A 67 0.72 -7.21 20.42
N LYS A 68 -0.37 -7.28 21.19
CA LYS A 68 -0.83 -8.52 21.83
C LYS A 68 -1.50 -9.44 20.83
N VAL A 69 -2.26 -8.87 19.89
CA VAL A 69 -2.89 -9.60 18.78
C VAL A 69 -2.11 -9.51 17.48
N ALA A 70 -1.07 -8.65 17.45
CA ALA A 70 -0.21 -8.38 16.31
C ALA A 70 -0.97 -7.93 15.05
N THR A 71 -1.94 -7.03 15.18
CA THR A 71 -2.69 -6.48 14.04
C THR A 71 -3.27 -5.10 14.33
N TRP A 72 -3.78 -4.43 13.29
CA TRP A 72 -4.59 -3.22 13.43
C TRP A 72 -6.04 -3.61 13.70
N LEU A 73 -6.49 -3.50 14.96
CA LEU A 73 -7.78 -4.06 15.41
C LEU A 73 -9.02 -3.54 14.67
N ASP A 74 -9.00 -2.27 14.28
CA ASP A 74 -10.12 -1.62 13.60
C ASP A 74 -10.10 -1.82 12.06
N ALA A 75 -9.03 -2.42 11.53
CA ALA A 75 -8.91 -2.77 10.12
C ALA A 75 -9.65 -4.09 9.82
N ILE A 76 -10.31 -4.16 8.66
CA ILE A 76 -10.77 -5.44 8.09
C ILE A 76 -9.61 -6.13 7.38
N ASP A 77 -9.75 -7.44 7.13
CA ASP A 77 -8.65 -8.32 6.71
C ASP A 77 -7.81 -7.77 5.55
N TRP A 78 -8.42 -7.36 4.43
CA TRP A 78 -7.67 -6.86 3.28
C TRP A 78 -7.04 -5.48 3.54
N THR A 79 -7.73 -4.60 4.28
CA THR A 79 -7.17 -3.29 4.65
C THR A 79 -5.99 -3.45 5.62
N ALA A 80 -6.00 -4.45 6.51
CA ALA A 80 -4.86 -4.76 7.37
C ALA A 80 -3.63 -5.20 6.55
N ALA A 81 -3.81 -5.98 5.47
CA ALA A 81 -2.73 -6.31 4.55
C ALA A 81 -2.16 -5.05 3.86
N VAL A 82 -3.03 -4.10 3.46
CA VAL A 82 -2.61 -2.79 2.93
C VAL A 82 -1.82 -1.99 3.98
N MET A 83 -2.23 -1.99 5.25
CA MET A 83 -1.50 -1.28 6.32
C MET A 83 -0.09 -1.83 6.50
N GLY A 84 0.07 -3.16 6.49
CA GLY A 84 1.38 -3.81 6.51
C GLY A 84 2.25 -3.44 5.31
N THR A 85 1.63 -3.29 4.14
CA THR A 85 2.29 -2.82 2.92
C THR A 85 2.79 -1.38 3.09
N HIS A 86 1.94 -0.47 3.58
CA HIS A 86 2.30 0.93 3.77
C HIS A 86 3.39 1.12 4.83
N VAL A 87 3.39 0.34 5.92
CA VAL A 87 4.47 0.37 6.91
C VAL A 87 5.79 -0.10 6.29
N SER A 88 5.78 -1.21 5.55
CA SER A 88 6.99 -1.71 4.87
C SER A 88 7.54 -0.70 3.86
N ALA A 89 6.66 -0.09 3.08
CA ALA A 89 7.01 0.95 2.11
C ALA A 89 7.53 2.23 2.78
N ALA A 90 6.97 2.63 3.94
CA ALA A 90 7.46 3.74 4.73
C ALA A 90 8.88 3.48 5.26
N LEU A 91 9.15 2.26 5.76
CA LEU A 91 10.49 1.87 6.19
C LEU A 91 11.50 1.92 5.04
N SER A 92 11.13 1.47 3.85
CA SER A 92 11.93 1.62 2.63
C SER A 92 12.30 3.09 2.37
N SER A 93 11.34 4.01 2.48
CA SER A 93 11.60 5.45 2.26
C SER A 93 12.44 6.09 3.38
N ILE A 94 12.24 5.69 4.64
CA ILE A 94 13.05 6.15 5.78
C ILE A 94 14.51 5.67 5.64
N VAL A 95 14.72 4.38 5.33
CA VAL A 95 16.07 3.85 5.06
C VAL A 95 16.69 4.55 3.85
N SER A 96 15.87 4.92 2.87
CA SER A 96 16.32 5.66 1.68
C SER A 96 16.79 7.08 2.00
N SER A 97 16.17 7.75 2.97
CA SER A 97 16.48 9.15 3.34
C SER A 97 17.75 9.33 4.18
N PHE A 98 18.26 8.25 4.78
CA PHE A 98 19.54 8.31 5.46
C PHE A 98 20.67 8.50 4.43
N HIS A 99 21.22 9.70 4.34
CA HIS A 99 22.36 10.04 3.51
C HIS A 99 23.65 10.06 4.32
N ASP A 100 24.69 9.38 3.81
CA ASP A 100 26.06 9.41 4.34
C ASP A 100 26.17 9.20 5.86
N LEU A 101 25.77 8.00 6.32
CA LEU A 101 25.89 7.49 7.69
C LEU A 101 27.32 7.65 8.30
N SER A 102 28.33 7.93 7.47
CA SER A 102 29.71 8.20 7.90
C SER A 102 29.89 9.52 8.68
N ARG A 103 28.92 10.43 8.58
CA ARG A 103 28.92 11.74 9.25
C ARG A 103 28.01 11.82 10.47
N GLU A 104 27.19 10.80 10.69
CA GLU A 104 26.26 10.71 11.80
C GLU A 104 26.97 10.27 13.08
N SER A 105 26.52 10.79 14.23
CA SER A 105 26.99 10.30 15.52
C SER A 105 26.53 8.86 15.77
N CYS A 106 27.26 8.12 16.61
CA CYS A 106 26.83 6.78 17.00
C CYS A 106 25.42 6.77 17.61
N THR A 107 25.01 7.85 18.28
CA THR A 107 23.67 7.97 18.86
C THR A 107 22.60 8.07 17.78
N GLU A 108 22.79 8.90 16.75
CA GLU A 108 21.86 9.04 15.62
C GLU A 108 21.72 7.71 14.85
N LEU A 109 22.83 7.02 14.60
CA LEU A 109 22.84 5.70 13.97
C LEU A 109 22.07 4.66 14.78
N LEU A 110 22.28 4.60 16.10
CA LEU A 110 21.56 3.67 16.98
C LEU A 110 20.07 4.01 17.07
N SER A 111 19.71 5.29 17.08
CA SER A 111 18.31 5.73 17.07
C SER A 111 17.62 5.34 15.76
N ALA A 112 18.26 5.56 14.61
CA ALA A 112 17.75 5.14 13.31
C ALA A 112 17.58 3.62 13.24
N GLN A 113 18.59 2.86 13.67
CA GLN A 113 18.52 1.40 13.72
C GLN A 113 17.38 0.90 14.61
N ASN A 114 17.24 1.44 15.83
CA ASN A 114 16.17 1.07 16.75
C ASN A 114 14.77 1.39 16.19
N LEU A 115 14.63 2.51 15.45
CA LEU A 115 13.38 2.85 14.79
C LEU A 115 13.01 1.83 13.71
N ILE A 116 13.97 1.47 12.86
CA ILE A 116 13.77 0.45 11.82
C ILE A 116 13.44 -0.90 12.44
N ASP A 117 14.20 -1.33 13.45
CA ASP A 117 13.97 -2.61 14.12
C ASP A 117 12.61 -2.67 14.84
N LYS A 118 12.18 -1.57 15.48
CA LYS A 118 10.86 -1.47 16.12
C LYS A 118 9.74 -1.74 15.13
N TYR A 119 9.69 -0.98 14.03
CA TYR A 119 8.58 -1.07 13.09
C TYR A 119 8.68 -2.27 12.15
N PHE A 120 9.90 -2.74 11.85
CA PHE A 120 10.08 -4.05 11.22
C PHE A 120 9.53 -5.17 12.10
N SER A 121 9.77 -5.11 13.42
CA SER A 121 9.23 -6.10 14.36
C SER A 121 7.70 -6.10 14.35
N HIS A 122 7.04 -4.94 14.22
CA HIS A 122 5.59 -4.86 14.09
C HIS A 122 5.09 -5.57 12.82
N VAL A 123 5.69 -5.29 11.66
CA VAL A 123 5.37 -5.98 10.38
C VAL A 123 5.68 -7.48 10.46
N PHE A 124 6.74 -7.86 11.16
CA PHE A 124 7.07 -9.26 11.37
C PHE A 124 6.01 -9.97 12.21
N VAL A 125 5.66 -9.44 13.39
CA VAL A 125 4.66 -10.09 14.25
C VAL A 125 3.28 -10.09 13.59
N PHE A 126 2.98 -9.13 12.71
CA PHE A 126 1.77 -9.13 11.88
C PHE A 126 1.61 -10.39 11.04
N TYR A 127 2.70 -11.08 10.66
CA TYR A 127 2.61 -12.40 10.02
C TYR A 127 1.75 -13.41 10.80
N PHE A 128 1.75 -13.31 12.13
CA PHE A 128 0.99 -14.16 13.03
C PHE A 128 -0.39 -13.61 13.36
N GLY A 129 -0.58 -12.28 13.31
CA GLY A 129 -1.86 -11.61 13.56
C GLY A 129 -2.75 -11.46 12.33
N GLU A 130 -2.20 -11.57 11.12
CA GLU A 130 -2.96 -11.56 9.86
C GLU A 130 -3.93 -12.74 9.83
N ASN A 131 -5.21 -12.49 9.51
CA ASN A 131 -6.25 -13.51 9.35
C ASN A 131 -6.06 -14.31 8.05
N ALA A 132 -4.88 -14.87 7.86
CA ALA A 132 -4.48 -15.53 6.63
C ALA A 132 -5.19 -16.85 6.38
N PHE A 133 -6.01 -17.35 7.32
CA PHE A 133 -6.94 -18.46 7.09
C PHE A 133 -8.27 -17.96 6.53
N GLY A 134 -8.84 -16.89 7.11
CA GLY A 134 -10.07 -16.26 6.60
C GLY A 134 -9.89 -15.73 5.19
N LEU A 135 -8.80 -14.99 4.94
CA LEU A 135 -8.46 -14.39 3.65
C LEU A 135 -8.39 -15.41 2.49
N ARG A 136 -8.05 -16.68 2.75
CA ARG A 136 -8.04 -17.74 1.71
C ARG A 136 -9.42 -18.08 1.15
N ASN A 137 -10.48 -17.62 1.81
CA ASN A 137 -11.87 -17.88 1.44
C ASN A 137 -12.63 -16.60 1.06
N GLN A 138 -11.93 -15.47 0.97
CA GLN A 138 -12.52 -14.18 0.57
C GLN A 138 -12.42 -13.99 -0.95
N ALA A 139 -12.70 -12.78 -1.45
CA ALA A 139 -12.62 -12.50 -2.87
C ALA A 139 -11.15 -12.47 -3.34
N TYR A 140 -10.95 -12.51 -4.65
CA TYR A 140 -9.62 -12.66 -5.22
C TYR A 140 -8.76 -11.40 -5.06
N ASP A 141 -9.36 -10.21 -5.04
CA ASP A 141 -8.69 -8.97 -4.66
C ASP A 141 -8.17 -9.01 -3.22
N ASP A 142 -8.97 -9.47 -2.25
CA ASP A 142 -8.53 -9.64 -0.84
C ASP A 142 -7.25 -10.49 -0.76
N MET A 143 -7.21 -11.58 -1.54
CA MET A 143 -6.03 -12.46 -1.60
C MET A 143 -4.82 -11.79 -2.24
N LEU A 144 -5.01 -10.97 -3.28
CA LEU A 144 -3.92 -10.32 -3.98
C LEU A 144 -3.30 -9.16 -3.19
N TRP A 145 -4.06 -8.49 -2.33
CA TRP A 145 -3.51 -7.54 -1.37
C TRP A 145 -2.46 -8.19 -0.45
N VAL A 146 -2.72 -9.42 0.00
CA VAL A 146 -1.77 -10.21 0.78
C VAL A 146 -0.49 -10.47 -0.04
N VAL A 147 -0.63 -10.87 -1.31
CA VAL A 147 0.53 -11.12 -2.19
C VAL A 147 1.42 -9.88 -2.28
N LEU A 148 0.83 -8.72 -2.61
CA LEU A 148 1.59 -7.48 -2.75
C LEU A 148 2.26 -7.04 -1.44
N GLY A 149 1.58 -7.17 -0.30
CA GLY A 149 2.14 -6.78 0.99
C GLY A 149 3.36 -7.59 1.39
N TRP A 150 3.32 -8.91 1.20
CA TRP A 150 4.48 -9.76 1.51
C TRP A 150 5.62 -9.61 0.49
N LEU A 151 5.33 -9.25 -0.76
CA LEU A 151 6.37 -8.88 -1.74
C LEU A 151 7.01 -7.53 -1.42
N GLU A 152 6.25 -6.53 -0.97
CA GLU A 152 6.80 -5.25 -0.53
C GLU A 152 7.73 -5.42 0.68
N ARG A 153 7.37 -6.31 1.61
CA ARG A 153 8.25 -6.69 2.72
C ARG A 153 9.57 -7.32 2.24
N LEU A 154 9.50 -8.24 1.27
CA LEU A 154 10.70 -8.87 0.69
C LEU A 154 11.61 -7.82 0.03
N LYS A 155 11.04 -6.87 -0.71
CA LYS A 155 11.79 -5.74 -1.29
C LYS A 155 12.49 -4.93 -0.20
N PHE A 156 11.79 -4.60 0.88
CA PHE A 156 12.35 -3.84 2.00
C PHE A 156 13.52 -4.56 2.66
N THR A 157 13.38 -5.85 3.01
CA THR A 157 14.43 -6.59 3.73
C THR A 157 15.69 -6.77 2.87
N GLU A 158 15.52 -7.05 1.58
CA GLU A 158 16.62 -7.12 0.61
C GLU A 158 17.33 -5.75 0.46
N MET A 159 16.56 -4.68 0.28
CA MET A 159 17.10 -3.33 0.13
C MET A 159 17.87 -2.89 1.39
N HIS A 160 17.28 -3.06 2.58
CA HIS A 160 17.91 -2.64 3.83
C HIS A 160 19.20 -3.42 4.13
N SER A 161 19.19 -4.75 3.92
CA SER A 161 20.38 -5.60 4.10
C SER A 161 21.52 -5.17 3.17
N ARG A 162 21.23 -4.86 1.90
CA ARG A 162 22.24 -4.45 0.90
C ARG A 162 22.77 -3.04 1.13
N LYS A 163 21.94 -2.09 1.56
CA LYS A 163 22.32 -0.67 1.72
C LYS A 163 23.23 -0.46 2.94
N ASN A 164 22.92 -1.09 4.07
CA ASN A 164 23.57 -0.78 5.36
C ASN A 164 24.64 -1.79 5.78
N TRP A 165 24.59 -3.05 5.33
CA TRP A 165 25.55 -4.08 5.76
C TRP A 165 26.73 -4.33 4.79
N LYS A 166 26.89 -3.50 3.75
CA LYS A 166 28.12 -3.47 2.93
C LYS A 166 29.31 -2.75 3.61
N ALA A 167 29.10 -2.10 4.76
CA ALA A 167 30.08 -1.21 5.41
C ALA A 167 31.20 -1.92 6.21
N SER A 168 31.15 -3.24 6.44
CA SER A 168 32.23 -3.94 7.16
C SER A 168 33.31 -4.49 6.21
N GLN A 169 33.96 -3.62 5.42
CA GLN A 169 35.24 -3.95 4.76
C GLN A 169 36.46 -3.34 5.48
N VAL A 170 36.27 -2.85 6.71
CA VAL A 170 37.32 -2.14 7.48
C VAL A 170 38.33 -3.11 8.14
N SER A 171 38.16 -4.43 8.07
CA SER A 171 39.24 -5.35 8.43
C SER A 171 39.13 -6.71 7.73
N ASN A 172 40.25 -7.20 7.19
CA ASN A 172 40.41 -8.57 6.68
C ASN A 172 40.32 -9.65 7.78
N SER A 173 39.96 -9.28 9.01
CA SER A 173 39.96 -10.15 10.20
C SER A 173 38.58 -10.38 10.81
N PHE A 174 37.53 -9.71 10.32
CA PHE A 174 36.15 -10.03 10.68
C PHE A 174 35.47 -10.71 9.51
N THR A 175 34.77 -11.81 9.80
CA THR A 175 33.85 -12.50 8.89
C THR A 175 32.99 -11.49 8.13
N PRO A 176 32.61 -11.77 6.86
CA PRO A 176 31.69 -10.89 6.13
C PRO A 176 30.56 -10.48 7.07
N SER A 177 30.26 -9.17 7.17
CA SER A 177 29.15 -8.69 7.98
C SER A 177 27.94 -9.59 7.71
N SER A 178 27.48 -10.30 8.74
CA SER A 178 26.29 -11.13 8.61
C SER A 178 25.18 -10.26 8.05
N PRO A 179 24.40 -10.75 7.07
CA PRO A 179 23.26 -10.01 6.57
C PRO A 179 22.32 -9.61 7.71
N TRP A 180 21.55 -8.54 7.51
CA TRP A 180 20.56 -8.13 8.50
C TRP A 180 19.57 -9.27 8.81
N TYR A 181 19.27 -9.49 10.09
CA TYR A 181 18.46 -10.62 10.56
C TYR A 181 17.08 -10.70 9.90
N GLY A 182 16.55 -9.58 9.40
CA GLY A 182 15.29 -9.56 8.68
C GLY A 182 15.25 -10.50 7.46
N LEU A 183 16.39 -10.82 6.85
CA LEU A 183 16.47 -11.81 5.75
C LEU A 183 16.13 -13.23 6.20
N GLU A 184 16.36 -13.60 7.46
CA GLU A 184 16.02 -14.94 7.99
C GLU A 184 14.51 -15.21 7.96
N ILE A 185 13.71 -14.14 7.84
CA ILE A 185 12.25 -14.20 7.84
C ILE A 185 11.67 -14.12 6.42
N ASN A 186 12.52 -13.91 5.40
CA ASN A 186 12.09 -13.90 4.00
C ASN A 186 11.41 -15.20 3.56
N PRO A 187 11.83 -16.41 3.98
CA PRO A 187 11.13 -17.64 3.62
C PRO A 187 9.64 -17.64 4.03
N LEU A 188 9.28 -17.04 5.17
CA LEU A 188 7.87 -16.93 5.60
C LEU A 188 7.07 -15.99 4.69
N ALA A 189 7.64 -14.84 4.33
CA ALA A 189 6.99 -13.89 3.42
C ALA A 189 6.84 -14.48 2.02
N ALA A 190 7.90 -15.10 1.49
CA ALA A 190 7.88 -15.74 0.17
C ALA A 190 6.85 -16.87 0.11
N HIS A 191 6.75 -17.68 1.16
CA HIS A 191 5.76 -18.73 1.27
C HIS A 191 4.33 -18.20 1.29
N ARG A 192 4.07 -17.15 2.09
CA ARG A 192 2.75 -16.49 2.17
C ARG A 192 2.34 -15.91 0.82
N ALA A 193 3.24 -15.17 0.16
CA ALA A 193 3.01 -14.61 -1.16
C ALA A 193 2.67 -15.71 -2.18
N ARG A 194 3.43 -16.81 -2.20
CA ARG A 194 3.16 -17.95 -3.11
C ARG A 194 1.79 -18.57 -2.86
N ILE A 195 1.43 -18.88 -1.61
CA ILE A 195 0.15 -19.52 -1.30
C ILE A 195 -1.02 -18.66 -1.80
N PHE A 196 -0.99 -17.37 -1.49
CA PHE A 196 -2.06 -16.46 -1.88
C PHE A 196 -2.09 -16.22 -3.39
N TYR A 197 -0.93 -16.12 -4.05
CA TYR A 197 -0.87 -15.98 -5.50
C TYR A 197 -1.42 -17.22 -6.22
N GLU A 198 -1.08 -18.42 -5.78
CA GLU A 198 -1.60 -19.66 -6.36
C GLU A 198 -3.12 -19.79 -6.17
N LEU A 199 -3.66 -19.33 -5.04
CA LEU A 199 -5.11 -19.26 -4.83
C LEU A 199 -5.76 -18.22 -5.73
N ALA A 200 -5.20 -17.01 -5.78
CA ALA A 200 -5.75 -15.89 -6.53
C ALA A 200 -5.64 -16.05 -8.05
N SER A 201 -4.62 -16.77 -8.54
CA SER A 201 -4.43 -17.03 -9.97
C SER A 201 -5.60 -17.78 -10.62
N LYS A 202 -6.41 -18.48 -9.81
CA LYS A 202 -7.64 -19.16 -10.24
C LYS A 202 -8.76 -18.19 -10.61
N SER A 203 -8.62 -16.90 -10.32
CA SER A 203 -9.54 -15.86 -10.74
C SER A 203 -9.59 -15.67 -12.25
N TRP A 204 -8.48 -15.92 -12.95
CA TRP A 204 -8.39 -15.76 -14.40
C TRP A 204 -9.23 -16.82 -15.10
N ASP A 205 -10.18 -16.36 -15.91
CA ASP A 205 -11.06 -17.22 -16.68
C ASP A 205 -11.32 -16.63 -18.08
N GLU A 206 -11.35 -17.50 -19.08
CA GLU A 206 -11.60 -17.14 -20.48
C GLU A 206 -13.00 -17.54 -20.96
N SER A 207 -13.82 -18.17 -20.11
CA SER A 207 -15.19 -18.57 -20.46
C SER A 207 -16.12 -17.38 -20.69
N LEU A 208 -15.80 -16.23 -20.09
CA LEU A 208 -16.48 -14.95 -20.26
C LEU A 208 -15.47 -13.85 -20.60
N CYS A 209 -15.90 -12.86 -21.39
CA CYS A 209 -15.13 -11.66 -21.71
C CYS A 209 -13.75 -11.90 -22.37
N SER A 210 -13.56 -13.07 -23.00
CA SER A 210 -12.29 -13.46 -23.64
C SER A 210 -11.07 -13.39 -22.71
N GLY A 211 -11.27 -13.54 -21.41
CA GLY A 211 -10.21 -13.39 -20.39
C GLY A 211 -10.62 -12.46 -19.26
N GLY A 212 -9.67 -12.18 -18.37
CA GLY A 212 -9.87 -11.34 -17.20
C GLY A 212 -10.24 -12.13 -15.95
N CYS A 213 -9.82 -11.60 -14.81
CA CYS A 213 -10.11 -12.11 -13.48
C CYS A 213 -11.55 -11.78 -13.07
N ILE A 214 -12.25 -12.78 -12.53
CA ILE A 214 -13.50 -12.54 -11.78
C ILE A 214 -13.15 -12.04 -10.37
N TRP A 215 -14.00 -11.18 -9.81
CA TRP A 215 -13.81 -10.65 -8.46
C TRP A 215 -13.98 -11.73 -7.37
N ASN A 216 -15.11 -12.41 -7.38
CA ASN A 216 -15.47 -13.39 -6.36
C ASN A 216 -16.12 -14.62 -7.02
N PRO A 217 -15.65 -15.86 -6.72
CA PRO A 217 -16.15 -17.06 -7.37
C PRO A 217 -17.56 -17.47 -6.92
N TYR A 218 -18.11 -16.84 -5.88
CA TYR A 218 -19.42 -17.18 -5.30
C TYR A 218 -20.54 -16.22 -5.70
N LEU A 219 -20.23 -15.13 -6.40
CA LEU A 219 -21.19 -14.11 -6.82
C LEU A 219 -21.46 -14.17 -8.33
N THR A 220 -22.41 -13.36 -8.79
CA THR A 220 -22.58 -13.08 -10.22
C THR A 220 -21.24 -12.60 -10.79
N PRO A 221 -20.79 -13.12 -11.96
CA PRO A 221 -19.53 -12.71 -12.56
C PRO A 221 -19.44 -11.20 -12.67
N TYR A 222 -18.40 -10.68 -12.05
CA TYR A 222 -18.01 -9.29 -12.10
C TYR A 222 -16.52 -9.25 -12.34
N LYS A 223 -16.09 -8.76 -13.51
CA LYS A 223 -14.67 -8.59 -13.84
C LYS A 223 -14.31 -7.15 -13.57
N ASN A 224 -13.87 -6.89 -12.34
CA ASN A 224 -13.56 -5.54 -11.88
C ASN A 224 -12.11 -5.14 -12.18
N ALA A 225 -11.89 -3.83 -12.24
CA ALA A 225 -10.59 -3.20 -12.39
C ALA A 225 -9.63 -3.75 -11.34
N ILE A 226 -10.01 -3.61 -10.06
CA ILE A 226 -9.09 -3.85 -8.96
C ILE A 226 -8.50 -5.26 -8.95
N THR A 227 -9.30 -6.31 -9.20
CA THR A 227 -8.79 -7.69 -9.18
C THR A 227 -7.82 -7.92 -10.34
N ASN A 228 -8.12 -7.38 -11.52
CA ASN A 228 -7.29 -7.53 -12.71
C ASN A 228 -5.98 -6.72 -12.61
N GLU A 229 -6.04 -5.51 -12.05
CA GLU A 229 -4.88 -4.66 -11.81
C GLU A 229 -3.96 -5.27 -10.76
N LEU A 230 -4.56 -5.75 -9.66
CA LEU A 230 -3.84 -6.50 -8.62
C LEU A 230 -3.21 -7.76 -9.19
N PHE A 231 -3.91 -8.50 -10.06
CA PHE A 231 -3.36 -9.70 -10.66
C PHE A 231 -2.18 -9.38 -11.57
N ALA A 232 -2.26 -8.31 -12.38
CA ALA A 232 -1.13 -7.86 -13.20
C ALA A 232 0.07 -7.43 -12.33
N SER A 233 -0.17 -6.61 -11.31
CA SER A 233 0.85 -6.10 -10.39
C SER A 233 1.49 -7.21 -9.55
N ALA A 234 0.69 -8.13 -9.02
CA ALA A 234 1.17 -9.27 -8.25
C ALA A 234 1.95 -10.24 -9.14
N SER A 235 1.47 -10.54 -10.35
CA SER A 235 2.16 -11.42 -11.28
C SER A 235 3.54 -10.88 -11.64
N ILE A 236 3.66 -9.59 -11.98
CA ILE A 236 4.97 -9.02 -12.32
C ILE A 236 5.88 -8.89 -11.10
N ALA A 237 5.33 -8.59 -9.92
CA ALA A 237 6.12 -8.55 -8.69
C ALA A 237 6.60 -9.95 -8.27
N MET A 238 5.78 -10.99 -8.47
CA MET A 238 6.17 -12.39 -8.31
C MET A 238 7.23 -12.83 -9.33
N TYR A 239 7.26 -12.21 -10.51
CA TYR A 239 8.33 -12.45 -11.49
C TYR A 239 9.64 -11.77 -11.08
N LEU A 240 9.59 -10.52 -10.62
CA LEU A 240 10.78 -9.69 -10.37
C LEU A 240 11.41 -9.91 -8.99
N TYR A 241 10.61 -10.03 -7.94
CA TYR A 241 11.09 -9.87 -6.55
C TYR A 241 10.91 -11.12 -5.68
N TRP A 242 10.13 -12.10 -6.13
CA TRP A 242 9.89 -13.31 -5.34
C TRP A 242 11.10 -14.26 -5.42
N PRO A 243 11.73 -14.64 -4.29
CA PRO A 243 13.02 -15.32 -4.29
C PRO A 243 12.95 -16.84 -4.55
N GLY A 244 11.75 -17.40 -4.66
CA GLY A 244 11.55 -18.85 -4.57
C GLY A 244 10.89 -19.25 -3.24
N ASP A 245 10.49 -20.51 -3.16
CA ASP A 245 9.97 -21.12 -1.93
C ASP A 245 10.38 -22.59 -1.85
N GLU A 246 11.11 -22.90 -0.79
CA GLU A 246 11.58 -24.25 -0.46
C GLU A 246 10.57 -25.00 0.43
N ASN A 247 9.50 -24.36 0.87
CA ASN A 247 8.42 -25.01 1.60
C ASN A 247 7.34 -25.49 0.63
N ASP A 248 7.16 -26.81 0.53
CA ASP A 248 6.24 -27.48 -0.41
C ASP A 248 4.78 -27.54 0.08
N SER A 249 4.52 -27.14 1.32
CA SER A 249 3.16 -27.04 1.89
C SER A 249 2.36 -25.89 1.27
N PRO A 250 1.01 -25.91 1.31
CA PRO A 250 0.15 -27.07 1.49
C PRO A 250 -0.04 -27.90 0.22
N PHE A 251 0.55 -27.49 -0.91
CA PHE A 251 0.21 -28.01 -2.24
C PHE A 251 1.03 -29.22 -2.69
N LEU A 252 2.00 -29.71 -1.89
CA LEU A 252 2.86 -30.86 -2.18
C LEU A 252 3.53 -30.78 -3.57
N THR A 253 3.86 -29.56 -4.00
CA THR A 253 4.54 -29.28 -5.26
C THR A 253 6.05 -29.13 -5.03
N SER A 254 6.87 -29.52 -6.01
CA SER A 254 8.32 -29.34 -5.97
C SER A 254 8.73 -27.89 -5.68
N PHE A 255 9.91 -27.71 -5.07
CA PHE A 255 10.53 -26.42 -4.80
C PHE A 255 10.39 -25.46 -5.98
N SER A 256 9.87 -24.27 -5.69
CA SER A 256 9.53 -23.29 -6.71
C SER A 256 10.67 -22.28 -6.80
N LYS A 257 11.27 -22.15 -7.99
CA LYS A 257 12.39 -21.25 -8.27
C LYS A 257 11.90 -19.82 -8.60
N PRO A 258 12.73 -18.79 -8.35
CA PRO A 258 12.42 -17.41 -8.75
C PRO A 258 12.24 -17.28 -10.28
N HIS A 259 11.67 -16.16 -10.72
CA HIS A 259 11.50 -15.80 -12.14
C HIS A 259 10.74 -16.85 -12.98
N LYS A 260 9.67 -17.46 -12.43
CA LYS A 260 8.82 -18.37 -13.19
C LYS A 260 8.24 -17.68 -14.43
N PRO A 261 8.43 -18.21 -15.65
CA PRO A 261 7.91 -17.59 -16.88
C PRO A 261 6.40 -17.34 -16.84
N GLU A 262 5.65 -18.23 -16.20
CA GLU A 262 4.20 -18.10 -16.01
C GLU A 262 3.80 -16.80 -15.29
N HIS A 263 4.61 -16.31 -14.34
CA HIS A 263 4.33 -15.04 -13.67
C HIS A 263 4.42 -13.86 -14.64
N LEU A 264 5.42 -13.84 -15.53
CA LEU A 264 5.53 -12.81 -16.56
C LEU A 264 4.41 -12.93 -17.61
N GLU A 265 4.08 -14.14 -18.04
CA GLU A 265 2.98 -14.41 -18.97
C GLU A 265 1.63 -13.94 -18.39
N ASN A 266 1.38 -14.21 -17.11
CA ASN A 266 0.19 -13.76 -16.41
C ASN A 266 0.12 -12.22 -16.28
N ALA A 267 1.27 -11.57 -16.02
CA ALA A 267 1.33 -10.12 -15.98
C ALA A 267 1.00 -9.50 -17.35
N ILE A 268 1.61 -10.02 -18.42
CA ILE A 268 1.40 -9.54 -19.79
C ILE A 268 -0.04 -9.75 -20.23
N LYS A 269 -0.61 -10.94 -20.01
CA LYS A 269 -1.99 -11.25 -20.44
C LYS A 269 -3.02 -10.40 -19.69
N SER A 270 -2.84 -10.22 -18.38
CA SER A 270 -3.77 -9.42 -17.56
C SER A 270 -3.72 -7.94 -17.94
N TYR A 271 -2.52 -7.40 -18.13
CA TYR A 271 -2.34 -6.01 -18.58
C TYR A 271 -2.95 -5.78 -19.97
N THR A 272 -2.72 -6.71 -20.89
CA THR A 272 -3.27 -6.64 -22.26
C THR A 272 -4.80 -6.67 -22.22
N TRP A 273 -5.38 -7.59 -21.45
CA TRP A 273 -6.84 -7.67 -21.31
C TRP A 273 -7.43 -6.40 -20.71
N LEU A 274 -6.81 -5.80 -19.68
CA LEU A 274 -7.28 -4.52 -19.12
C LEU A 274 -7.32 -3.42 -20.19
N LYS A 275 -6.28 -3.29 -21.01
CA LYS A 275 -6.25 -2.31 -22.11
C LYS A 275 -7.33 -2.57 -23.17
N GLU A 276 -7.61 -3.84 -23.46
CA GLU A 276 -8.56 -4.24 -24.51
C GLU A 276 -10.01 -4.32 -24.00
N SER A 277 -10.21 -4.36 -22.68
CA SER A 277 -11.54 -4.44 -22.06
C SER A 277 -12.39 -3.18 -22.22
N HIS A 278 -11.78 -2.05 -22.58
CA HIS A 278 -12.41 -0.72 -22.63
C HIS A 278 -12.95 -0.20 -21.28
N MET A 279 -12.46 -0.74 -20.16
CA MET A 279 -12.78 -0.25 -18.81
C MET A 279 -12.20 1.13 -18.52
N GLN A 280 -11.13 1.51 -19.22
CA GLN A 280 -10.60 2.87 -19.18
C GLN A 280 -11.39 3.77 -20.12
N SER A 281 -12.02 4.81 -19.57
CA SER A 281 -12.80 5.78 -20.32
C SER A 281 -11.92 6.52 -21.33
N ILE A 282 -12.36 6.54 -22.59
CA ILE A 282 -11.71 7.31 -23.66
C ILE A 282 -11.81 8.82 -23.39
N HIS A 283 -12.78 9.27 -22.59
CA HIS A 283 -13.02 10.68 -22.30
C HIS A 283 -12.21 11.16 -21.09
N SER A 284 -12.28 10.49 -19.96
CA SER A 284 -11.57 10.90 -18.74
C SER A 284 -10.13 10.40 -18.73
N GLY A 285 -9.86 9.24 -19.32
CA GLY A 285 -8.61 8.49 -19.19
C GLY A 285 -8.52 7.70 -17.89
N LEU A 286 -9.62 7.55 -17.15
CA LEU A 286 -9.70 6.86 -15.86
C LEU A 286 -10.39 5.50 -16.02
N TYR A 287 -10.06 4.56 -15.14
CA TYR A 287 -10.72 3.27 -15.05
C TYR A 287 -12.06 3.39 -14.31
N GLY A 288 -13.13 2.91 -14.94
CA GLY A 288 -14.36 2.53 -14.25
C GLY A 288 -14.15 1.31 -13.37
N ASP A 289 -15.19 0.86 -12.66
CA ASP A 289 -15.01 -0.16 -11.64
C ASP A 289 -14.99 -1.59 -12.21
N GLY A 290 -15.80 -1.88 -13.23
CA GLY A 290 -15.84 -3.24 -13.73
C GLY A 290 -16.99 -3.57 -14.66
N TYR A 291 -16.98 -4.80 -15.17
CA TYR A 291 -18.01 -5.31 -16.06
C TYR A 291 -18.81 -6.45 -15.43
N HIS A 292 -20.13 -6.34 -15.54
CA HIS A 292 -21.03 -7.48 -15.57
C HIS A 292 -21.24 -7.98 -17.00
N VAL A 293 -21.92 -9.13 -17.13
CA VAL A 293 -22.25 -9.78 -18.41
C VAL A 293 -23.76 -9.78 -18.59
N SER A 294 -24.25 -9.09 -19.61
CA SER A 294 -25.67 -8.94 -19.91
C SER A 294 -26.37 -10.29 -20.02
N GLY A 295 -27.44 -10.46 -19.24
CA GLY A 295 -28.28 -11.66 -19.27
C GLY A 295 -27.63 -12.92 -18.69
N TRP A 296 -26.47 -12.80 -18.03
CA TRP A 296 -25.88 -13.92 -17.29
C TRP A 296 -26.80 -14.37 -16.16
N HIS A 297 -26.96 -15.68 -15.99
CA HIS A 297 -27.78 -16.22 -14.90
C HIS A 297 -27.37 -17.64 -14.52
N ARG A 298 -27.25 -17.91 -13.22
CA ARG A 298 -27.07 -19.26 -12.67
C ARG A 298 -28.38 -19.77 -12.05
N TYR A 299 -28.88 -20.88 -12.58
CA TYR A 299 -30.11 -21.51 -12.11
C TYR A 299 -29.87 -22.37 -10.86
N PRO A 300 -30.89 -22.58 -10.00
CA PRO A 300 -30.78 -23.42 -8.80
C PRO A 300 -30.36 -24.88 -9.06
N ASN A 301 -30.58 -25.40 -10.27
CA ASN A 301 -30.18 -26.75 -10.68
C ASN A 301 -28.67 -26.85 -11.05
N GLY A 302 -27.92 -25.75 -10.93
CA GLY A 302 -26.48 -25.69 -11.24
C GLY A 302 -26.15 -25.34 -12.69
N THR A 303 -27.13 -25.26 -13.59
CA THR A 303 -26.89 -24.81 -14.98
C THR A 303 -26.68 -23.31 -15.05
N THR A 304 -25.84 -22.87 -15.99
CA THR A 304 -25.50 -21.45 -16.18
C THR A 304 -25.89 -21.02 -17.59
N ASN A 305 -26.64 -19.93 -17.71
CA ASN A 305 -26.81 -19.18 -18.93
C ASN A 305 -25.67 -18.14 -18.99
N PRO A 306 -24.76 -18.21 -19.98
CA PRO A 306 -23.65 -17.27 -20.08
C PRO A 306 -24.09 -15.85 -20.49
N GLY A 307 -25.37 -15.65 -20.85
CA GLY A 307 -25.85 -14.37 -21.36
C GLY A 307 -25.22 -14.05 -22.71
N THR A 308 -24.78 -12.81 -22.89
CA THR A 308 -23.99 -12.42 -24.08
C THR A 308 -22.59 -13.02 -24.08
N GLY A 309 -22.07 -13.41 -22.91
CA GLY A 309 -20.69 -13.85 -22.73
C GLY A 309 -19.65 -12.73 -22.87
N GLN A 310 -20.09 -11.49 -23.08
CA GLN A 310 -19.23 -10.31 -23.29
C GLN A 310 -19.26 -9.41 -22.06
N CYS A 311 -18.16 -8.69 -21.82
CA CYS A 311 -18.10 -7.64 -20.81
C CYS A 311 -18.77 -6.39 -21.37
N ASP A 312 -20.09 -6.29 -21.20
CA ASP A 312 -20.94 -5.29 -21.89
C ASP A 312 -21.80 -4.43 -20.94
N GLU A 313 -21.78 -4.71 -19.63
CA GLU A 313 -22.40 -3.88 -18.60
C GLU A 313 -21.32 -3.23 -17.74
N LEU A 314 -20.79 -2.08 -18.18
CA LEU A 314 -19.78 -1.31 -17.43
C LEU A 314 -20.42 -0.56 -16.26
N ASP A 315 -19.84 -0.70 -15.08
CA ASP A 315 -19.99 0.26 -13.98
C ASP A 315 -18.95 1.37 -14.15
N GLU A 316 -19.41 2.58 -14.45
CA GLU A 316 -18.53 3.75 -14.66
C GLU A 316 -18.02 4.38 -13.35
N MET A 317 -18.23 3.74 -12.19
CA MET A 317 -17.74 4.26 -10.92
C MET A 317 -16.20 4.37 -10.91
N GLU A 318 -15.69 5.57 -10.68
CA GLU A 318 -14.26 5.86 -10.62
C GLU A 318 -13.83 5.92 -9.14
N TYR A 319 -12.98 4.99 -8.73
CA TYR A 319 -12.34 4.99 -7.41
C TYR A 319 -10.84 5.28 -7.55
N THR A 320 -10.22 5.98 -6.60
CA THR A 320 -8.82 6.43 -6.75
C THR A 320 -7.82 5.26 -6.80
N TYR A 321 -8.09 4.16 -6.10
CA TYR A 321 -7.21 2.98 -6.08
C TYR A 321 -7.11 2.24 -7.43
N ASN A 322 -8.19 2.18 -8.22
CA ASN A 322 -8.22 1.65 -9.60
C ASN A 322 -7.36 2.51 -10.56
N GLN A 323 -6.91 3.68 -10.11
CA GLN A 323 -6.02 4.54 -10.90
C GLN A 323 -4.55 4.40 -10.50
N GLY A 324 -4.28 3.62 -9.45
CA GLY A 324 -2.97 3.47 -8.84
C GLY A 324 -2.35 2.11 -9.08
N VAL A 325 -3.08 1.02 -8.78
CA VAL A 325 -2.49 -0.33 -8.71
C VAL A 325 -1.79 -0.74 -10.01
N ILE A 326 -2.39 -0.45 -11.16
CA ILE A 326 -1.82 -0.76 -12.47
C ILE A 326 -0.49 -0.03 -12.79
N LEU A 327 -0.17 1.05 -12.07
CA LEU A 327 1.10 1.76 -12.25
C LEU A 327 2.30 0.88 -11.83
N SER A 328 2.14 0.07 -10.78
CA SER A 328 3.17 -0.91 -10.40
C SER A 328 3.35 -2.00 -11.45
N ALA A 329 2.27 -2.49 -12.06
CA ALA A 329 2.35 -3.41 -13.19
C ALA A 329 3.08 -2.79 -14.38
N SER A 330 2.73 -1.54 -14.71
CA SER A 330 3.33 -0.77 -15.81
C SER A 330 4.84 -0.65 -15.66
N ARG A 331 5.32 -0.22 -14.48
CA ARG A 331 6.77 -0.17 -14.19
C ARG A 331 7.41 -1.54 -14.25
N GLY A 332 6.81 -2.55 -13.61
CA GLY A 332 7.36 -3.90 -13.59
C GLY A 332 7.47 -4.55 -14.97
N LEU A 333 6.49 -4.32 -15.84
CA LEU A 333 6.50 -4.85 -17.20
C LEU A 333 7.55 -4.16 -18.06
N TRP A 334 7.77 -2.85 -17.87
CA TRP A 334 8.91 -2.17 -18.46
C TRP A 334 10.24 -2.76 -17.97
N LEU A 335 10.41 -2.97 -16.66
CA LEU A 335 11.61 -3.63 -16.11
C LEU A 335 11.86 -5.01 -16.70
N ALA A 336 10.81 -5.81 -16.87
CA ALA A 336 10.92 -7.19 -17.36
C ALA A 336 11.14 -7.30 -18.88
N THR A 337 10.71 -6.30 -19.65
CA THR A 337 10.66 -6.41 -21.12
C THR A 337 11.45 -5.34 -21.86
N GLY A 338 11.83 -4.24 -21.21
CA GLY A 338 12.37 -3.03 -21.84
C GLY A 338 11.35 -2.24 -22.65
N THR A 339 10.07 -2.63 -22.66
CA THR A 339 9.06 -2.02 -23.53
C THR A 339 8.59 -0.68 -22.98
N ARG A 340 8.94 0.42 -23.65
CA ARG A 340 8.58 1.80 -23.23
C ARG A 340 7.07 2.04 -23.10
N SER A 341 6.24 1.41 -23.93
CA SER A 341 4.80 1.71 -23.97
C SER A 341 4.10 1.49 -22.63
N TYR A 342 4.59 0.56 -21.79
CA TYR A 342 4.07 0.38 -20.43
C TYR A 342 4.25 1.64 -19.57
N LEU A 343 5.39 2.33 -19.70
CA LEU A 343 5.61 3.61 -19.01
C LEU A 343 4.75 4.72 -19.60
N ASP A 344 4.59 4.76 -20.93
CA ASP A 344 3.74 5.76 -21.59
C ASP A 344 2.28 5.63 -21.14
N ASP A 345 1.76 4.39 -21.02
CA ASP A 345 0.43 4.09 -20.48
C ASP A 345 0.30 4.57 -19.03
N GLY A 346 1.27 4.23 -18.17
CA GLY A 346 1.28 4.66 -16.76
C GLY A 346 1.32 6.18 -16.59
N HIS A 347 2.14 6.88 -17.36
CA HIS A 347 2.17 8.35 -17.33
C HIS A 347 0.86 8.98 -17.83
N GLY A 348 0.23 8.41 -18.86
CA GLY A 348 -1.07 8.86 -19.35
C GLY A 348 -2.18 8.75 -18.28
N LEU A 349 -2.15 7.69 -17.48
CA LEU A 349 -3.07 7.52 -16.35
C LEU A 349 -2.81 8.55 -15.24
N VAL A 350 -1.55 8.73 -14.81
CA VAL A 350 -1.20 9.73 -13.78
C VAL A 350 -1.65 11.13 -14.20
N GLU A 351 -1.43 11.52 -15.45
CA GLU A 351 -1.89 12.82 -15.97
C GLU A 351 -3.41 12.96 -15.98
N SER A 352 -4.12 11.85 -16.22
CA SER A 352 -5.58 11.83 -16.16
C SER A 352 -6.08 12.00 -14.72
N VAL A 353 -5.45 11.35 -13.74
CA VAL A 353 -5.75 11.55 -12.31
C VAL A 353 -5.48 12.99 -11.89
N ILE A 354 -4.30 13.53 -12.20
CA ILE A 354 -3.94 14.92 -11.87
C ILE A 354 -4.99 15.89 -12.44
N ARG A 355 -5.38 15.72 -13.70
CA ARG A 355 -6.43 16.52 -14.35
C ARG A 355 -7.79 16.34 -13.66
N ALA A 356 -8.13 15.13 -13.24
CA ALA A 356 -9.38 14.80 -12.54
C ALA A 356 -9.44 15.31 -11.10
N THR A 357 -8.33 15.81 -10.53
CA THR A 357 -8.35 16.61 -9.29
C THR A 357 -8.60 18.11 -9.55
N GLY A 358 -8.55 18.54 -10.81
CA GLY A 358 -8.62 19.95 -11.21
C GLY A 358 -7.30 20.69 -11.19
N TRP A 359 -6.17 20.03 -10.94
CA TRP A 359 -4.85 20.66 -10.90
C TRP A 359 -4.49 21.34 -12.24
N PRO A 360 -3.88 22.55 -12.22
CA PRO A 360 -3.42 23.32 -11.06
C PRO A 360 -4.44 24.34 -10.53
N ARG A 361 -5.73 24.20 -10.86
CA ARG A 361 -6.75 25.13 -10.38
C ARG A 361 -7.05 24.88 -8.90
N THR A 362 -7.35 25.95 -8.19
CA THR A 362 -7.72 25.93 -6.76
C THR A 362 -9.22 26.10 -6.54
N ASP A 363 -10.02 26.18 -7.61
CA ASP A 363 -11.47 26.20 -7.52
C ASP A 363 -12.02 24.88 -6.94
N LYS A 364 -13.13 24.96 -6.23
CA LYS A 364 -13.76 23.82 -5.56
C LYS A 364 -14.78 23.11 -6.47
N GLU A 365 -14.65 23.22 -7.78
CA GLU A 365 -15.50 22.47 -8.71
C GLU A 365 -15.03 21.00 -8.76
N TRP A 366 -16.00 20.08 -8.74
CA TRP A 366 -15.73 18.66 -8.89
C TRP A 366 -15.21 18.34 -10.30
N ARG A 367 -14.18 17.49 -10.39
CA ARG A 367 -13.51 17.12 -11.65
C ARG A 367 -13.41 15.61 -11.86
N GLY A 368 -14.15 14.81 -11.08
CA GLY A 368 -14.21 13.34 -11.19
C GLY A 368 -13.51 12.63 -10.03
N LEU A 369 -12.27 13.02 -9.70
CA LEU A 369 -11.48 12.44 -8.61
C LEU A 369 -10.93 13.48 -7.65
N GLY A 370 -11.63 14.61 -7.53
CA GLY A 370 -11.18 15.70 -6.67
C GLY A 370 -11.64 17.07 -7.09
N ARG A 371 -11.14 18.06 -6.36
CA ARG A 371 -11.35 19.48 -6.60
C ARG A 371 -10.18 20.26 -6.01
N GLY A 372 -9.91 21.46 -6.54
CA GLY A 372 -8.81 22.31 -6.05
C GLY A 372 -7.42 21.68 -6.15
N GLY A 373 -7.23 20.68 -7.03
CA GLY A 373 -5.99 19.94 -7.18
C GLY A 373 -5.75 18.86 -6.12
N VAL A 374 -6.72 18.63 -5.23
CA VAL A 374 -6.64 17.64 -4.15
C VAL A 374 -7.44 16.40 -4.55
N LEU A 375 -6.84 15.23 -4.38
CA LEU A 375 -7.44 13.93 -4.65
C LEU A 375 -8.54 13.64 -3.61
N GLU A 376 -9.70 13.19 -4.08
CA GLU A 376 -10.83 12.83 -3.22
C GLU A 376 -11.53 11.56 -3.71
N GLU A 377 -12.17 10.88 -2.76
CA GLU A 377 -13.26 9.96 -3.10
C GLU A 377 -14.56 10.73 -3.22
N TYR A 378 -15.49 10.26 -4.07
CA TYR A 378 -16.81 10.87 -4.17
C TYR A 378 -17.50 11.01 -2.79
N CYS A 379 -17.37 10.00 -1.92
CA CYS A 379 -17.97 9.96 -0.60
C CYS A 379 -17.35 10.95 0.43
N ASP A 380 -16.20 11.57 0.14
CA ASP A 380 -15.45 12.38 1.11
C ASP A 380 -16.27 13.56 1.63
N HIS A 381 -16.87 14.31 0.72
CA HIS A 381 -17.63 15.52 1.05
C HIS A 381 -18.89 15.23 1.88
N LEU A 382 -19.42 14.00 1.78
CA LEU A 382 -20.54 13.52 2.59
C LEU A 382 -20.09 13.07 3.98
N GLY A 383 -18.81 12.72 4.15
CA GLY A 383 -18.28 12.08 5.37
C GLY A 383 -18.92 10.72 5.64
N GLN A 384 -19.31 10.02 4.57
CA GLN A 384 -20.02 8.72 4.64
C GLN A 384 -19.20 7.57 4.03
N CYS A 385 -17.94 7.80 3.67
CA CYS A 385 -17.09 6.75 3.11
C CYS A 385 -17.09 5.51 4.00
N SER A 386 -17.20 4.36 3.35
CA SER A 386 -17.02 3.07 4.02
C SER A 386 -15.57 2.88 4.43
N GLN A 387 -15.32 1.77 5.11
CA GLN A 387 -13.96 1.36 5.43
C GLN A 387 -13.09 1.17 4.18
N ASP A 388 -13.66 0.60 3.12
CA ASP A 388 -12.97 0.45 1.84
C ASP A 388 -12.63 1.83 1.27
N GLY A 389 -13.63 2.71 1.15
CA GLY A 389 -13.47 4.06 0.62
C GLY A 389 -12.35 4.84 1.32
N GLN A 390 -12.27 4.75 2.65
CA GLN A 390 -11.22 5.43 3.43
C GLN A 390 -9.79 4.98 3.11
N THR A 391 -9.60 3.80 2.52
CA THR A 391 -8.28 3.23 2.21
C THR A 391 -7.75 3.66 0.84
N PHE A 392 -8.63 3.98 -0.11
CA PHE A 392 -8.31 4.04 -1.54
C PHE A 392 -7.24 5.07 -1.91
N LYS A 393 -7.33 6.30 -1.40
CA LYS A 393 -6.33 7.35 -1.68
C LYS A 393 -4.91 6.94 -1.28
N GLY A 394 -4.78 6.21 -0.16
CA GLY A 394 -3.49 5.72 0.31
C GLY A 394 -2.85 4.73 -0.66
N ILE A 395 -3.66 3.82 -1.20
CA ILE A 395 -3.23 2.85 -2.21
C ILE A 395 -2.75 3.55 -3.48
N PHE A 396 -3.47 4.58 -3.92
CA PHE A 396 -3.04 5.37 -5.08
C PHE A 396 -1.61 5.92 -4.88
N PHE A 397 -1.34 6.60 -3.75
CA PHE A 397 -0.02 7.17 -3.50
C PHE A 397 1.08 6.12 -3.26
N LEU A 398 0.73 4.93 -2.76
CA LEU A 398 1.67 3.81 -2.65
C LEU A 398 2.19 3.42 -4.04
N HIS A 399 1.27 3.18 -4.97
CA HIS A 399 1.62 2.70 -6.31
C HIS A 399 2.18 3.80 -7.22
N LEU A 400 1.76 5.06 -7.07
CA LEU A 400 2.39 6.20 -7.72
C LEU A 400 3.86 6.33 -7.29
N SER A 401 4.13 6.15 -5.99
CA SER A 401 5.50 6.18 -5.47
C SER A 401 6.34 5.01 -5.98
N GLU A 402 5.77 3.80 -6.07
CA GLU A 402 6.45 2.66 -6.70
C GLU A 402 6.73 2.92 -8.18
N PHE A 403 5.78 3.52 -8.91
CA PHE A 403 5.97 3.85 -10.31
C PHE A 403 7.11 4.85 -10.51
N CYS A 404 7.21 5.87 -9.66
CA CYS A 404 8.16 6.97 -9.82
C CYS A 404 9.41 6.89 -8.95
N ARG A 405 9.67 5.77 -8.27
CA ARG A 405 10.93 5.62 -7.53
C ARG A 405 12.09 5.32 -8.47
N PRO A 406 13.32 5.78 -8.16
CA PRO A 406 14.50 5.38 -8.88
C PRO A 406 14.70 3.86 -8.91
N LEU A 407 15.50 3.40 -9.87
CA LEU A 407 15.92 2.01 -9.90
C LEU A 407 16.86 1.72 -8.73
N GLU A 408 16.65 0.57 -8.11
CA GLU A 408 17.66 -0.03 -7.26
C GLU A 408 18.73 -0.71 -8.11
N GLN A 409 19.96 -0.82 -7.59
CA GLN A 409 21.07 -1.44 -8.33
C GLN A 409 20.73 -2.83 -8.88
N TYR A 410 19.96 -3.62 -8.12
CA TYR A 410 19.60 -4.96 -8.55
C TYR A 410 18.55 -4.97 -9.67
N GLU A 411 17.76 -3.91 -9.82
CA GLU A 411 16.84 -3.75 -10.95
C GLU A 411 17.61 -3.37 -12.21
N GLU A 412 18.61 -2.49 -12.10
CA GLU A 412 19.54 -2.20 -13.21
C GLU A 412 20.31 -3.44 -13.66
N ASP A 413 20.83 -4.22 -12.71
CA ASP A 413 21.52 -5.48 -12.95
C ASP A 413 20.58 -6.50 -13.63
N PHE A 414 19.34 -6.57 -13.17
CA PHE A 414 18.31 -7.41 -13.76
C PHE A 414 18.03 -7.02 -15.21
N MET A 415 17.78 -5.73 -15.48
CA MET A 415 17.52 -5.23 -16.84
C MET A 415 18.69 -5.51 -17.78
N THR A 416 19.91 -5.26 -17.33
CA THR A 416 21.14 -5.49 -18.11
C THR A 416 21.31 -6.96 -18.52
N SER A 417 20.87 -7.89 -17.65
CA SER A 417 21.05 -9.33 -17.87
C SER A 417 19.86 -10.04 -18.51
N HIS A 418 18.63 -9.57 -18.31
CA HIS A 418 17.41 -10.27 -18.70
C HIS A 418 16.70 -9.67 -19.90
N VAL A 419 16.82 -8.36 -20.12
CA VAL A 419 16.14 -7.69 -21.24
C VAL A 419 16.97 -7.87 -22.50
N LYS A 420 16.35 -8.32 -23.60
CA LYS A 420 17.06 -8.62 -24.86
C LYS A 420 17.83 -7.43 -25.43
N SER A 421 17.30 -6.22 -25.29
CA SER A 421 17.95 -4.96 -25.70
C SER A 421 18.88 -4.37 -24.63
N GLY A 422 18.95 -5.00 -23.46
CA GLY A 422 19.59 -4.45 -22.27
C GLY A 422 18.83 -3.25 -21.68
N TYR A 423 19.47 -2.62 -20.70
CA TYR A 423 18.99 -1.41 -20.05
C TYR A 423 19.17 -0.19 -20.95
N ASP A 424 18.07 0.54 -21.19
CA ASP A 424 18.03 1.77 -21.98
C ASP A 424 17.95 2.99 -21.05
N GLN A 425 19.08 3.68 -20.94
CA GLN A 425 19.22 4.88 -20.10
C GLN A 425 18.31 6.01 -20.56
N ASP A 426 18.05 6.18 -21.87
CA ASP A 426 17.26 7.29 -22.39
C ASP A 426 15.78 7.09 -22.03
N ILE A 427 15.28 5.85 -22.08
CA ILE A 427 13.92 5.52 -21.60
C ILE A 427 13.80 5.79 -20.09
N TYR A 428 14.82 5.44 -19.31
CA TYR A 428 14.80 5.70 -17.87
C TYR A 428 14.84 7.21 -17.54
N GLN A 429 15.68 7.99 -18.22
CA GLN A 429 15.73 9.44 -18.02
C GLN A 429 14.42 10.11 -18.44
N TYR A 430 13.80 9.65 -19.53
CA TYR A 430 12.46 10.07 -19.93
C TYR A 430 11.44 9.83 -18.81
N HIS A 431 11.45 8.66 -18.20
CA HIS A 431 10.55 8.29 -17.11
C HIS A 431 10.75 9.18 -15.87
N LEU A 432 11.99 9.38 -15.44
CA LEU A 432 12.33 10.24 -14.31
C LEU A 432 11.88 11.70 -14.54
N ALA A 433 12.14 12.26 -15.72
CA ALA A 433 11.74 13.63 -16.06
C ALA A 433 10.22 13.84 -16.00
N ARG A 434 9.44 12.81 -16.39
CA ARG A 434 7.98 12.86 -16.27
C ARG A 434 7.53 12.74 -14.81
N CYS A 435 8.17 11.87 -14.03
CA CYS A 435 7.88 11.74 -12.61
C CYS A 435 8.20 13.02 -11.82
N GLU A 436 9.32 13.69 -12.10
CA GLU A 436 9.69 14.99 -11.53
C GLU A 436 8.57 16.03 -11.70
N ALA A 437 7.93 16.08 -12.88
CA ALA A 437 6.88 17.03 -13.19
C ALA A 437 5.64 16.92 -12.26
N TYR A 438 5.43 15.77 -11.63
CA TYR A 438 4.31 15.55 -10.71
C TYR A 438 4.56 16.13 -9.30
N GLY A 439 5.80 16.50 -8.96
CA GLY A 439 6.21 16.82 -7.59
C GLY A 439 5.41 17.94 -6.93
N LYS A 440 5.03 18.99 -7.68
CA LYS A 440 4.20 20.08 -7.14
C LYS A 440 2.80 19.61 -6.74
N TRP A 441 2.21 18.70 -7.51
CA TRP A 441 0.89 18.14 -7.22
C TRP A 441 0.95 17.16 -6.03
N VAL A 442 2.01 16.34 -5.95
CA VAL A 442 2.27 15.46 -4.79
C VAL A 442 2.43 16.29 -3.51
N ALA A 443 3.24 17.34 -3.55
CA ALA A 443 3.43 18.24 -2.41
C ALA A 443 2.14 18.95 -1.98
N HIS A 444 1.29 19.34 -2.94
CA HIS A 444 -0.01 19.94 -2.67
C HIS A 444 -0.95 18.97 -1.94
N ASN A 445 -1.01 17.71 -2.37
CA ASN A 445 -1.83 16.69 -1.71
C ASN A 445 -1.29 16.31 -0.34
N ALA A 446 0.03 16.25 -0.15
CA ALA A 446 0.64 16.02 1.15
C ALA A 446 0.32 17.16 2.14
N ALA A 447 0.41 18.42 1.69
CA ALA A 447 0.02 19.57 2.50
C ALA A 447 -1.47 19.54 2.88
N ALA A 448 -2.34 19.22 1.92
CA ALA A 448 -3.78 19.09 2.16
C ALA A 448 -4.09 17.97 3.18
N ALA A 449 -3.44 16.82 3.06
CA ALA A 449 -3.59 15.73 4.04
C ALA A 449 -3.10 16.15 5.43
N LEU A 450 -1.93 16.79 5.53
CA LEU A 450 -1.36 17.27 6.81
C LEU A 450 -2.29 18.24 7.54
N ALA A 451 -2.98 19.10 6.80
CA ALA A 451 -3.90 20.07 7.36
C ALA A 451 -5.15 19.43 7.97
N THR A 452 -5.49 18.20 7.57
CA THR A 452 -6.58 17.46 8.21
C THR A 452 -6.24 16.89 9.57
N ARG A 453 -4.99 16.95 10.06
CA ARG A 453 -4.64 16.35 11.35
C ARG A 453 -5.34 17.07 12.50
N ASN A 454 -5.89 16.29 13.44
CA ASN A 454 -6.35 16.85 14.72
C ASN A 454 -5.18 17.01 15.72
N ASP A 455 -5.48 17.49 16.92
CA ASP A 455 -4.49 17.71 18.00
C ASP A 455 -3.73 16.44 18.42
N ASN A 456 -4.25 15.25 18.11
CA ASN A 456 -3.59 13.96 18.37
C ASN A 456 -2.76 13.46 17.17
N GLY A 457 -2.64 14.25 16.10
CA GLY A 457 -1.92 13.89 14.88
C GLY A 457 -2.67 12.92 13.96
N LEU A 458 -3.97 12.68 14.19
CA LEU A 458 -4.76 11.71 13.42
C LEU A 458 -5.27 12.33 12.12
N PHE A 459 -5.00 11.69 10.99
CA PHE A 459 -5.42 12.19 9.66
C PHE A 459 -6.92 12.06 9.44
N GLY A 460 -7.43 12.90 8.55
CA GLY A 460 -8.83 12.93 8.13
C GLY A 460 -9.00 12.39 6.73
N MET A 461 -10.22 11.98 6.41
CA MET A 461 -10.52 11.45 5.08
C MET A 461 -10.62 12.57 4.02
N TRP A 462 -11.23 13.71 4.35
CA TRP A 462 -11.55 14.76 3.39
C TRP A 462 -10.48 15.87 3.37
N TRP A 463 -9.50 15.71 2.49
CA TRP A 463 -8.30 16.57 2.41
C TRP A 463 -8.57 17.98 1.90
N THR A 464 -9.64 18.20 1.13
CA THR A 464 -9.95 19.50 0.52
C THR A 464 -10.66 20.48 1.47
N ARG A 465 -10.78 20.11 2.75
CA ARG A 465 -11.62 20.77 3.74
C ARG A 465 -11.25 22.22 4.04
N ASP A 466 -9.96 22.58 4.06
CA ASP A 466 -9.53 23.86 4.62
C ASP A 466 -10.32 25.05 4.06
N ASP A 467 -10.80 25.89 4.99
CA ASP A 467 -11.49 27.16 4.77
C ASP A 467 -12.83 27.14 4.00
N LEU A 468 -13.47 25.98 3.87
CA LEU A 468 -14.82 25.93 3.29
C LEU A 468 -15.86 26.49 4.29
N ASP A 469 -16.55 27.55 3.90
CA ASP A 469 -17.75 28.05 4.57
C ASP A 469 -18.97 27.15 4.31
N GLU A 470 -20.05 27.36 5.07
CA GLU A 470 -21.27 26.54 4.97
C GLU A 470 -21.91 26.63 3.58
N ASP A 471 -21.88 27.81 2.95
CA ASP A 471 -22.42 28.04 1.60
C ASP A 471 -21.65 27.22 0.56
N THR A 472 -20.33 27.16 0.68
CA THR A 472 -19.46 26.38 -0.21
C THR A 472 -19.68 24.88 -0.01
N ILE A 473 -19.83 24.42 1.22
CA ILE A 473 -20.14 23.02 1.52
C ILE A 473 -21.48 22.61 0.91
N GLU A 474 -22.50 23.45 1.05
CA GLU A 474 -23.82 23.18 0.48
C GLU A 474 -23.78 23.17 -1.05
N LYS A 475 -23.04 24.11 -1.66
CA LYS A 475 -22.79 24.08 -3.10
C LYS A 475 -22.08 22.78 -3.54
N ILE A 476 -21.08 22.32 -2.80
CA ILE A 476 -20.38 21.06 -3.11
C ILE A 476 -21.36 19.88 -3.09
N ARG A 477 -22.24 19.79 -2.08
CA ARG A 477 -23.26 18.74 -1.99
C ARG A 477 -24.23 18.74 -3.17
N GLN A 478 -24.57 19.93 -3.68
CA GLN A 478 -25.52 20.07 -4.79
C GLN A 478 -24.88 19.87 -6.17
N THR A 479 -23.57 20.06 -6.30
CA THR A 479 -22.88 20.09 -7.60
C THR A 479 -21.93 18.93 -7.84
N THR A 480 -21.59 18.15 -6.81
CA THR A 480 -20.78 16.94 -6.96
C THR A 480 -21.66 15.82 -7.51
N SER A 481 -21.27 15.25 -8.64
CA SER A 481 -22.02 14.17 -9.31
C SER A 481 -21.07 13.08 -9.79
N LEU A 482 -21.56 11.85 -9.77
CA LEU A 482 -20.91 10.71 -10.40
C LEU A 482 -21.13 10.72 -11.94
N PRO A 483 -20.25 10.07 -12.72
CA PRO A 483 -20.49 9.90 -14.14
C PRO A 483 -21.76 9.06 -14.40
N PRO A 484 -22.44 9.25 -15.55
CA PRO A 484 -23.57 8.42 -15.93
C PRO A 484 -23.20 6.93 -15.93
N GLY A 485 -24.04 6.08 -15.35
CA GLY A 485 -23.78 4.63 -15.29
C GLY A 485 -22.92 4.17 -14.11
N ALA A 486 -22.41 5.09 -13.28
CA ALA A 486 -21.72 4.73 -12.04
C ALA A 486 -22.66 4.23 -10.95
N PHE A 487 -22.28 3.13 -10.30
CA PHE A 487 -22.96 2.59 -9.13
C PHE A 487 -21.97 2.37 -7.98
N ASP A 488 -21.94 3.31 -7.02
CA ASP A 488 -21.08 3.20 -5.85
C ASP A 488 -21.64 2.17 -4.84
N TYR A 489 -21.30 0.90 -5.01
CA TYR A 489 -21.67 -0.18 -4.10
C TYR A 489 -20.74 -0.31 -2.89
N ARG A 490 -19.55 0.33 -2.96
CA ARG A 490 -18.56 0.31 -1.87
C ARG A 490 -18.92 1.30 -0.76
N ASN A 491 -19.64 2.38 -1.07
CA ASN A 491 -20.05 3.38 -0.10
C ASN A 491 -21.59 3.43 0.09
N PRO A 492 -22.07 3.96 1.23
CA PRO A 492 -23.49 4.19 1.43
C PRO A 492 -24.08 5.10 0.35
N ALA A 493 -25.30 4.80 -0.10
CA ALA A 493 -25.98 5.58 -1.13
C ALA A 493 -26.15 7.05 -0.72
N ALA A 494 -25.89 7.98 -1.65
CA ALA A 494 -25.92 9.43 -1.43
C ALA A 494 -27.27 9.98 -0.89
N ASN A 495 -28.36 9.20 -1.00
CA ASN A 495 -29.70 9.57 -0.52
C ASN A 495 -29.94 9.25 0.97
N LEU A 496 -28.97 8.66 1.67
CA LEU A 496 -29.05 8.48 3.12
C LEU A 496 -28.85 9.85 3.78
N ALA A 497 -29.90 10.35 4.43
CA ALA A 497 -29.88 11.60 5.18
C ALA A 497 -28.62 11.66 6.05
N ALA A 498 -27.89 12.76 5.98
CA ALA A 498 -26.76 13.00 6.86
C ALA A 498 -27.23 12.82 8.32
N PRO A 499 -26.57 11.96 9.12
CA PRO A 499 -26.94 11.78 10.52
C PRO A 499 -27.15 13.13 11.24
N GLU A 500 -28.27 13.27 11.95
CA GLU A 500 -28.55 14.46 12.75
C GLU A 500 -27.42 14.67 13.77
N GLY A 501 -26.76 15.84 13.73
CA GLY A 501 -25.68 16.20 14.68
C GLY A 501 -24.30 16.46 14.06
N LEU A 502 -24.12 16.25 12.76
CA LEU A 502 -22.84 16.45 12.05
C LEU A 502 -22.48 17.92 11.72
N THR A 503 -23.24 18.90 12.23
CA THR A 503 -23.11 20.32 11.88
C THR A 503 -22.19 21.11 12.82
N LYS A 504 -21.63 20.49 13.86
CA LYS A 504 -20.68 21.14 14.78
C LYS A 504 -19.43 20.30 14.97
N GLY A 505 -18.26 20.89 14.74
CA GLY A 505 -16.95 20.25 14.88
C GLY A 505 -16.21 20.09 13.56
N ASP A 506 -15.08 19.39 13.61
CA ASP A 506 -14.29 19.07 12.41
C ASP A 506 -15.06 18.10 11.52
N LEU A 507 -15.11 18.40 10.22
CA LEU A 507 -15.81 17.61 9.22
C LEU A 507 -15.16 16.25 8.96
N ASN A 508 -13.89 16.09 9.33
CA ASN A 508 -13.18 14.82 9.29
C ASN A 508 -13.53 13.88 10.45
N ASP A 509 -14.24 14.34 11.47
CA ASP A 509 -14.73 13.50 12.58
C ASP A 509 -16.12 12.89 12.28
N ARG A 510 -16.68 13.17 11.10
CA ARG A 510 -17.96 12.62 10.64
C ARG A 510 -17.87 11.14 10.25
N GLY A 511 -19.00 10.45 10.32
CA GLY A 511 -19.11 9.07 9.86
C GLY A 511 -18.22 8.13 10.66
N ARG A 512 -17.32 7.40 9.98
CA ARG A 512 -16.28 6.59 10.65
C ARG A 512 -15.20 7.43 11.33
N GLY A 513 -15.12 8.72 11.01
CA GLY A 513 -14.13 9.64 11.56
C GLY A 513 -12.71 9.30 11.11
N ARG A 514 -11.77 9.45 12.03
CA ARG A 514 -10.32 9.28 11.84
C ARG A 514 -9.90 7.87 12.19
N THR A 515 -9.74 7.05 11.16
CA THR A 515 -9.47 5.62 11.27
C THR A 515 -8.04 5.29 10.85
N VAL A 516 -7.63 4.04 11.08
CA VAL A 516 -6.35 3.52 10.58
C VAL A 516 -6.23 3.66 9.05
N GLU A 517 -7.33 3.53 8.31
CA GLU A 517 -7.33 3.73 6.84
C GLU A 517 -6.98 5.19 6.46
N THR A 518 -7.59 6.16 7.15
CA THR A 518 -7.28 7.58 6.91
C THR A 518 -5.85 7.94 7.32
N GLN A 519 -5.37 7.38 8.44
CA GLN A 519 -3.97 7.51 8.89
C GLN A 519 -3.00 6.92 7.87
N SER A 520 -3.33 5.74 7.35
CA SER A 520 -2.56 5.04 6.32
C SER A 520 -2.52 5.84 5.01
N GLY A 521 -3.63 6.50 4.64
CA GLY A 521 -3.69 7.44 3.52
C GLY A 521 -2.75 8.63 3.70
N GLY A 522 -2.77 9.26 4.88
CA GLY A 522 -1.87 10.35 5.26
C GLY A 522 -0.39 9.94 5.21
N LEU A 523 -0.05 8.79 5.80
CA LEU A 523 1.31 8.24 5.74
C LEU A 523 1.78 8.00 4.30
N SER A 524 0.91 7.45 3.44
CA SER A 524 1.26 7.12 2.06
C SER A 524 1.55 8.36 1.21
N VAL A 525 0.74 9.42 1.31
CA VAL A 525 0.99 10.67 0.57
C VAL A 525 2.21 11.44 1.10
N LEU A 526 2.47 11.39 2.41
CA LEU A 526 3.68 11.97 2.98
C LEU A 526 4.94 11.23 2.56
N ARG A 527 4.87 9.91 2.51
CA ARG A 527 5.93 9.08 1.96
C ARG A 527 6.20 9.44 0.50
N ALA A 528 5.14 9.60 -0.30
CA ALA A 528 5.28 10.06 -1.69
C ALA A 528 6.00 11.41 -1.74
N HIS A 529 5.57 12.39 -0.95
CA HIS A 529 6.21 13.70 -0.90
C HIS A 529 7.69 13.64 -0.49
N LEU A 530 8.03 12.86 0.55
CA LEU A 530 9.42 12.62 0.96
C LEU A 530 10.24 12.03 -0.20
N GLN A 531 9.70 11.05 -0.92
CA GLN A 531 10.39 10.46 -2.07
C GLN A 531 10.68 11.50 -3.15
N TRP A 532 9.73 12.38 -3.46
CA TRP A 532 9.97 13.46 -4.41
C TRP A 532 11.02 14.47 -3.92
N GLN A 533 11.03 14.76 -2.61
CA GLN A 533 12.05 15.63 -2.01
C GLN A 533 13.45 15.05 -2.11
N MET A 534 13.60 13.75 -1.92
CA MET A 534 14.91 13.09 -1.99
C MET A 534 15.48 13.00 -3.41
N GLN A 535 14.60 12.89 -4.42
CA GLN A 535 15.01 12.45 -5.76
C GLN A 535 14.95 13.53 -6.83
N TYR A 536 14.09 14.55 -6.65
CA TYR A 536 13.76 15.52 -7.70
C TYR A 536 13.85 16.98 -7.21
N SER A 537 14.44 17.24 -6.04
CA SER A 537 14.51 18.59 -5.44
C SER A 537 15.90 19.20 -5.44
#